data_AF-A0A3A6NK81-F1
#
_entry.id   AF-A0A3A6NK81-F1
#
_cell.length_a   1.000
_cell.length_b   1.000
_cell.length_c   1.000
_cell.angle_alpha   90.00
_cell.angle_beta   90.00
_cell.angle_gamma   90.00
#
_symmetry.space_group_name_H-M   'P 1'
#
loop_
_entity.id
_entity.type
_entity.pdbx_description
1 polymer ?
#
loop_
_entity_poly.entity_id
_entity_poly.type
_entity_poly.pdbx_seq_one_letter_code
_entity_poly.pdbx_strand_id
1 'polypeptide(L)' 'MTEFKIKELVEELKKREAVKTIIIDPHEKYEINAGRTQRNDAGPVNIIIVYD' A
#
# COMPACT_ATOMS: atom_id res chain seq x y z
N MET A 1 -8.33 -19.43 0.49
CA MET A 1 -7.42 -18.35 0.91
C MET A 1 -8.21 -17.05 0.98
N THR A 2 -7.90 -16.22 1.96
CA THR A 2 -8.80 -15.24 2.59
C THR A 2 -8.88 -13.92 1.83
N GLU A 3 -9.37 -13.91 0.59
CA GLU A 3 -9.44 -12.71 -0.26
C GLU A 3 -10.34 -11.60 0.30
N PHE A 4 -11.42 -11.96 1.03
CA PHE A 4 -12.39 -10.99 1.53
C PHE A 4 -11.84 -10.11 2.67
N LYS A 5 -11.01 -10.66 3.58
CA LYS A 5 -10.52 -9.90 4.74
C LYS A 5 -9.48 -8.83 4.38
N ILE A 6 -8.71 -9.02 3.30
CA ILE A 6 -7.68 -8.06 2.91
C ILE A 6 -8.34 -6.79 2.38
N LYS A 7 -9.37 -6.92 1.53
CA LYS A 7 -10.11 -5.76 1.02
C LYS A 7 -10.78 -4.97 2.14
N GLU A 8 -11.48 -5.64 3.04
CA GLU A 8 -12.14 -4.99 4.18
C GLU A 8 -11.12 -4.26 5.07
N LEU A 9 -9.97 -4.89 5.36
CA LEU A 9 -8.90 -4.26 6.12
C LEU A 9 -8.34 -3.00 5.43
N VAL A 10 -8.11 -3.07 4.12
CA VAL A 10 -7.62 -1.92 3.32
C VAL A 10 -8.62 -0.76 3.38
N GLU A 11 -9.91 -1.05 3.21
CA GLU A 11 -10.96 -0.02 3.26
C GLU A 11 -11.11 0.60 4.66
N GLU A 12 -10.97 -0.18 5.73
CA GLU A 12 -10.97 0.34 7.10
C GLU A 12 -9.73 1.19 7.42
N LEU A 13 -8.55 0.83 6.91
CA LEU A 13 -7.33 1.62 7.12
C LEU A 13 -7.41 2.98 6.40
N LYS A 14 -7.97 3.03 5.19
CA LYS A 14 -8.15 4.28 4.43
C LYS A 14 -9.00 5.33 5.13
N LYS A 15 -9.87 4.92 6.07
CA LYS A 15 -10.74 5.85 6.81
C LYS A 15 -10.01 6.60 7.93
N ARG A 16 -8.79 6.21 8.28
CA ARG A 16 -8.03 6.81 9.39
C ARG A 16 -7.27 8.06 8.93
N GLU A 17 -7.29 9.10 9.75
CA GLU A 17 -6.63 10.39 9.46
C GLU A 17 -5.11 10.25 9.28
N ALA A 18 -4.47 9.36 10.05
CA ALA A 18 -3.04 9.08 9.99
C ALA A 18 -2.64 8.07 8.91
N VAL A 19 -3.45 7.87 7.87
CA VAL A 19 -3.17 6.89 6.81
C VAL A 19 -3.12 7.56 5.44
N LYS A 20 -2.02 7.33 4.72
CA LYS A 20 -1.86 7.74 3.32
C LYS A 20 -1.90 6.52 2.40
N THR A 21 -2.67 6.62 1.32
CA THR A 21 -2.75 5.60 0.28
C THR A 21 -2.11 6.10 -1.01
N ILE A 22 -1.31 5.25 -1.66
CA ILE A 22 -0.72 5.49 -2.97
C ILE A 22 -1.13 4.33 -3.87
N ILE A 23 -1.71 4.64 -5.04
CA ILE A 23 -2.13 3.66 -6.03
C ILE A 23 -1.14 3.73 -7.19
N ILE A 24 -0.56 2.59 -7.55
CA ILE A 24 0.39 2.46 -8.66
C ILE A 24 -0.26 1.66 -9.77
N ASP A 25 -0.20 2.19 -10.99
CA ASP A 25 -0.78 1.57 -12.18
C ASP A 25 0.00 0.32 -12.65
N PRO A 26 -0.62 -0.59 -13.43
CA PRO A 26 -0.03 -1.87 -13.85
C PRO A 26 1.34 -1.86 -14.54
N HIS A 27 1.79 -0.70 -15.00
CA HIS A 27 3.06 -0.57 -15.73
C HIS A 27 3.98 0.50 -15.13
N GLU A 28 3.56 1.07 -14.01
CA GLU A 28 4.34 2.08 -13.31
C GLU A 28 5.29 1.39 -12.33
N LYS A 29 6.56 1.78 -12.40
CA LYS A 29 7.59 1.30 -11.49
C LYS A 29 7.50 2.07 -10.19
N TYR A 30 7.74 1.38 -9.08
CA TYR A 30 7.78 2.02 -7.77
C TYR A 30 8.98 1.54 -6.96
N GLU A 31 9.39 2.41 -6.06
CA GLU A 31 10.46 2.16 -5.10
C GLU A 31 9.94 2.47 -3.69
N ILE A 32 10.09 1.50 -2.78
CA ILE A 32 9.77 1.65 -1.37
C ILE A 32 11.10 1.77 -0.61
N ASN A 33 11.32 2.94 -0.01
CA ASN A 33 12.44 3.23 0.87
C ASN A 33 11.93 3.40 2.31
N ALA A 34 12.07 2.35 3.12
CA ALA A 34 11.63 2.32 4.52
C ALA A 34 12.80 1.95 5.44
N GLY A 35 13.50 2.97 5.94
CA GLY A 35 14.67 2.81 6.80
C GLY A 35 15.82 2.09 6.06
N ARG A 36 16.11 0.84 6.45
CA ARG A 36 17.11 -0.01 5.78
C ARG A 36 16.52 -0.92 4.70
N THR A 37 15.21 -0.92 4.54
CA THR A 37 14.52 -1.74 3.54
C THR A 37 14.34 -0.93 2.27
N GLN A 38 14.93 -1.40 1.18
CA GLN A 38 14.69 -0.92 -0.16
C GLN A 38 14.03 -2.03 -0.97
N ARG A 39 12.91 -1.73 -1.63
CA ARG A 39 12.23 -2.64 -2.56
C ARG A 39 11.87 -1.91 -3.84
N ASN A 40 12.16 -2.54 -4.96
CA ASN A 40 11.79 -2.07 -6.29
C ASN A 40 10.87 -3.08 -6.94
N ASP A 41 9.76 -2.63 -7.50
CA ASP A 41 8.80 -3.49 -8.19
C ASP A 41 7.99 -2.69 -9.23
N ALA A 42 7.02 -3.34 -9.89
CA ALA A 42 6.08 -2.71 -10.81
C ALA A 42 4.63 -3.12 -10.51
N GLY A 43 3.69 -2.21 -10.79
CA GLY A 43 2.28 -2.38 -10.43
C GLY A 43 1.51 -3.48 -11.17
N PRO A 44 0.20 -3.66 -10.87
CA PRO A 44 -0.62 -2.75 -10.05
C PRO A 44 -0.51 -3.04 -8.55
N VAL A 45 -0.37 -1.98 -7.74
CA VAL A 45 -0.29 -2.13 -6.28
C VAL A 45 -0.95 -0.97 -5.54
N ASN A 46 -1.52 -1.26 -4.37
CA ASN A 46 -1.95 -0.27 -3.38
C ASN A 46 -0.95 -0.25 -2.23
N ILE A 47 -0.29 0.88 -2.01
CA ILE A 47 0.65 1.09 -0.90
C ILE A 47 -0.06 1.90 0.19
N ILE A 48 -0.09 1.37 1.41
CA ILE A 48 -0.67 2.03 2.58
C ILE A 48 0.47 2.42 3.53
N ILE A 49 0.55 3.70 3.86
CA ILE A 49 1.50 4.25 4.82
C ILE A 49 0.70 4.68 6.05
N VAL A 50 1.04 4.10 7.21
CA VAL A 50 0.42 4.41 8.50
C VAL A 50 1.41 5.24 9.31
N TYR A 51 1.02 6.45 9.69
CA TYR A 51 1.75 7.31 10.61
C TYR A 51 1.31 7.01 12.06
N ASP A 52 2.18 7.32 13.02
CA ASP A 52 1.86 7.31 14.45
C ASP A 52 0.86 8.42 14.80
#